data_AF-A0A0B6Y363-F1
#
_entry.id   AF-A0A0B6Y363-F1
#
_cell.length_a   1.000
_cell.length_b   1.000
_cell.length_c   1.000
_cell.angle_alpha   90.00
_cell.angle_beta   90.00
_cell.angle_gamma   90.00
#
_symmetry.space_group_name_H-M   'P 1'
#
loop_
_entity.id
_entity.type
_entity.pdbx_description
1 polymer ?
#
loop_
_entity_poly.entity_id
_entity_poly.type
_entity_poly.pdbx_seq_one_letter_code
_entity_poly.pdbx_strand_id
1 'polypeptide(L)'
;DKDPAKRFHVYVKGVLRHRGIIMLRTSNIQAIGVDHDKNVSATGRCNRAAHFRVHKIDDGGIHMFESMIYPGFYLRHKEGKFDCNGSRNEYSHFV
;
A
#
# COMPACT_ATOMS: atom_id res chain seq x y z
N ASP A 1 9.12 18.54 0.02
CA ASP A 1 9.98 17.48 0.58
C ASP A 1 10.54 16.66 -0.57
N LYS A 2 11.83 16.78 -0.89
CA LYS A 2 12.47 16.14 -2.07
C LYS A 2 13.42 15.00 -1.71
N ASP A 3 13.51 14.65 -0.43
CA ASP A 3 14.36 13.56 0.04
C ASP A 3 13.74 12.19 -0.35
N PRO A 4 14.40 11.40 -1.22
CA PRO A 4 13.93 10.07 -1.61
C PRO A 4 13.84 9.11 -0.42
N ALA A 5 14.64 9.30 0.65
CA ALA A 5 14.60 8.45 1.84
C ALA A 5 13.29 8.60 2.64
N LYS A 6 12.50 9.62 2.36
CA LYS A 6 11.17 9.84 2.95
C LYS A 6 10.01 9.28 2.13
N ARG A 7 10.29 8.66 0.98
CA ARG A 7 9.25 8.07 0.13
C ARG A 7 9.05 6.61 0.50
N PHE A 8 7.80 6.18 0.53
CA PHE A 8 7.46 4.77 0.75
C PHE A 8 7.97 3.94 -0.44
N HIS A 9 9.06 3.20 -0.25
CA HIS A 9 9.66 2.34 -1.26
C HIS A 9 9.45 0.87 -0.89
N VAL A 10 8.80 0.12 -1.78
CA VAL A 10 8.61 -1.33 -1.63
C VAL A 10 9.60 -2.04 -2.53
N TYR A 11 10.57 -2.74 -1.94
CA TYR A 11 11.47 -3.57 -2.72
C TYR A 11 10.83 -4.95 -2.97
N VAL A 12 10.64 -5.31 -4.24
CA VAL A 12 10.04 -6.58 -4.66
C VAL A 12 11.07 -7.39 -5.45
N LYS A 13 11.41 -8.60 -4.99
CA LYS A 13 12.23 -9.57 -5.74
C LYS A 13 11.41 -10.36 -6.77
N GLY A 14 10.54 -9.68 -7.53
CA GLY A 14 9.56 -10.30 -8.43
C GLY A 14 8.57 -9.29 -9.02
N VAL A 15 7.46 -9.78 -9.59
CA VAL A 15 6.45 -8.94 -10.25
C VAL A 15 5.16 -8.87 -9.41
N LEU A 16 4.67 -7.66 -9.18
CA LEU A 16 3.34 -7.41 -8.62
C LEU A 16 2.28 -7.68 -9.70
N ARG A 17 1.66 -8.87 -9.65
CA ARG A 17 0.62 -9.24 -10.63
C ARG A 17 -0.66 -8.45 -10.39
N HIS A 18 -1.34 -8.06 -11.48
CA HIS A 18 -2.66 -7.46 -11.39
C HIS A 18 -3.63 -8.38 -10.63
N ARG A 19 -4.35 -7.82 -9.66
CA ARG A 19 -5.27 -8.50 -8.72
C ARG A 19 -4.59 -9.47 -7.75
N GLY A 20 -3.27 -9.56 -7.74
CA GLY A 20 -2.53 -10.30 -6.73
C GLY A 20 -2.78 -9.73 -5.34
N ILE A 21 -2.82 -10.60 -4.33
CA ILE A 21 -2.95 -10.19 -2.93
C ILE A 21 -1.56 -10.27 -2.29
N ILE A 22 -1.13 -9.17 -1.68
CA ILE A 22 0.18 -9.04 -1.06
C ILE A 22 0.08 -8.56 0.38
N MET A 23 1.20 -8.64 1.09
CA MET A 23 1.40 -8.06 2.40
C MET A 23 2.72 -7.28 2.38
N LEU A 24 2.67 -6.02 2.81
CA LEU A 24 3.84 -5.15 2.83
C LEU A 24 4.49 -5.28 4.21
N ARG A 25 5.63 -5.98 4.30
CA ARG A 25 6.31 -6.26 5.56
C ARG A 25 7.44 -5.28 5.84
N THR A 26 7.52 -4.79 7.08
CA THR A 26 8.63 -3.97 7.57
C THR A 26 9.70 -4.81 8.28
N SER A 27 9.36 -6.04 8.69
CA SER A 27 10.28 -7.03 9.24
C SER A 27 9.71 -8.44 9.08
N ASN A 28 10.39 -9.46 9.62
CA ASN A 28 9.90 -10.84 9.60
C ASN A 28 8.56 -11.04 10.32
N ILE A 29 8.24 -10.17 11.28
CA ILE A 29 7.07 -10.28 12.15
C ILE A 29 6.09 -9.12 12.01
N GLN A 30 6.49 -8.02 11.35
CA GLN A 30 5.64 -6.83 11.21
C GLN A 30 5.18 -6.63 9.77
N ALA A 31 3.90 -6.34 9.64
CA ALA A 31 3.27 -5.98 8.40
C ALA A 31 2.48 -4.68 8.55
N ILE A 32 2.45 -3.91 7.47
CA ILE A 32 1.62 -2.74 7.33
C ILE A 32 0.17 -3.19 7.27
N GLY A 33 -0.66 -2.65 8.15
CA GLY A 33 -2.09 -2.91 8.21
C GLY A 33 -2.91 -1.63 8.31
N VAL A 34 -4.19 -1.79 8.02
CA VAL A 34 -5.19 -0.72 8.06
C VAL A 34 -6.06 -0.88 9.30
N ASP A 35 -6.25 0.18 10.07
CA ASP A 35 -7.17 0.18 11.22
C ASP A 35 -8.60 0.63 10.85
N HIS A 36 -9.46 0.70 11.85
CA HIS A 36 -10.87 1.08 11.66
C HIS A 36 -11.09 2.50 11.10
N ASP A 37 -10.15 3.41 11.37
CA ASP A 37 -10.16 4.80 10.89
C ASP A 37 -9.46 4.95 9.54
N LYS A 38 -9.03 3.83 8.94
CA LYS A 38 -8.24 3.75 7.72
C LYS A 38 -6.88 4.43 7.85
N ASN A 39 -6.35 4.54 9.08
CA ASN A 39 -4.95 4.87 9.27
C ASN A 39 -4.10 3.64 8.98
N VAL A 40 -2.83 3.88 8.68
CA VAL A 40 -1.90 2.84 8.27
C VAL A 40 -0.76 2.78 9.27
N SER A 41 -0.51 1.59 9.81
CA SER A 41 0.59 1.36 10.76
C SER A 41 1.17 -0.04 10.58
N ALA A 42 2.44 -0.21 10.94
CA ALA A 42 3.07 -1.52 10.97
C ALA A 42 2.83 -2.18 12.33
N THR A 43 2.23 -3.36 12.35
CA THR A 43 1.96 -4.11 13.58
C THR A 43 2.43 -5.55 13.44
N GLY A 44 2.53 -6.27 14.56
CA GLY A 44 2.77 -7.72 14.55
C GLY A 44 1.60 -8.55 13.99
N ARG A 45 0.52 -7.92 13.55
CA ARG A 45 -0.70 -8.59 13.10
C ARG A 45 -0.64 -8.83 11.58
N CYS A 46 -0.28 -10.05 11.19
CA CYS A 46 -0.30 -10.50 9.80
C CYS A 46 -1.67 -11.08 9.40
N ASN A 47 -2.75 -10.32 9.60
CA ASN A 47 -4.13 -10.76 9.32
C ASN A 47 -4.71 -10.08 8.06
N ARG A 48 -6.01 -10.25 7.79
CA ARG A 48 -6.68 -9.67 6.61
C ARG A 48 -6.53 -8.15 6.49
N ALA A 49 -6.39 -7.42 7.60
CA ALA A 49 -6.17 -5.97 7.59
C ALA A 49 -4.81 -5.55 7.02
N ALA A 50 -3.84 -6.47 6.96
CA ALA A 50 -2.52 -6.28 6.36
C ALA A 50 -2.42 -6.74 4.90
N HIS A 51 -3.53 -7.24 4.32
CA HIS A 51 -3.54 -7.69 2.94
C HIS A 51 -4.05 -6.58 2.01
N PHE A 52 -3.34 -6.42 0.89
CA PHE A 52 -3.69 -5.47 -0.14
C PHE A 52 -3.81 -6.15 -1.49
N ARG A 53 -4.86 -5.82 -2.25
CA ARG A 53 -4.99 -6.23 -3.64
C ARG A 53 -4.27 -5.23 -4.54
N VAL A 54 -3.40 -5.75 -5.39
CA VAL A 54 -2.67 -4.96 -6.38
C VAL A 54 -3.59 -4.61 -7.55
N HIS A 55 -3.64 -3.34 -7.91
CA HIS A 55 -4.20 -2.86 -9.17
C HIS A 55 -3.06 -2.31 -10.01
N LYS A 56 -2.86 -2.85 -11.21
CA LYS A 56 -1.85 -2.39 -12.15
C LYS A 56 -2.54 -1.34 -13.01
N ILE A 57 -2.00 -0.13 -13.06
CA ILE A 57 -2.60 0.99 -13.79
C ILE A 57 -2.07 1.06 -15.21
N ASP A 58 -0.77 0.78 -15.38
CA ASP A 58 -0.10 0.76 -16.68
C ASP A 58 0.98 -0.33 -16.73
N ASP A 59 1.53 -0.55 -17.92
CA ASP A 59 2.70 -1.41 -18.11
C ASP A 59 4.02 -0.77 -17.64
N GLY A 60 3.99 0.52 -17.28
CA GLY A 60 5.11 1.32 -16.77
C GLY A 60 5.47 1.06 -15.31
N GLY A 61 4.78 0.13 -14.64
CA GLY A 61 5.07 -0.27 -13.27
C GLY A 61 4.33 0.55 -12.22
N ILE A 62 3.29 1.30 -12.60
CA ILE A 62 2.44 2.01 -11.65
C ILE A 62 1.40 1.05 -11.07
N HIS A 63 1.36 0.97 -9.74
CA HIS A 63 0.46 0.13 -8.98
C HIS A 63 -0.34 0.94 -7.95
N MET A 64 -1.54 0.47 -7.64
CA MET A 64 -2.29 0.86 -6.45
C MET A 64 -2.51 -0.35 -5.56
N PHE A 65 -2.63 -0.11 -4.24
CA PHE A 65 -2.81 -1.15 -3.24
C PHE A 65 -4.14 -0.94 -2.53
N GLU A 66 -5.15 -1.72 -2.92
CA GLU A 66 -6.50 -1.68 -2.36
C GLU A 66 -6.56 -2.48 -1.05
N SER A 67 -7.17 -1.93 0.00
CA SER A 67 -7.39 -2.67 1.24
C SER A 67 -8.36 -3.84 1.06
N MET A 68 -8.00 -5.01 1.61
CA MET A 68 -8.88 -6.19 1.60
C MET A 68 -10.02 -6.13 2.63
N ILE A 69 -9.93 -5.21 3.60
CA ILE A 69 -10.98 -4.97 4.60
C ILE A 69 -11.82 -3.73 4.29
N TYR A 70 -11.32 -2.83 3.44
CA TYR A 70 -12.04 -1.67 2.91
C TYR A 70 -11.94 -1.63 1.38
N PRO A 71 -12.72 -2.46 0.65
CA PRO A 71 -12.76 -2.41 -0.81
C PRO A 71 -13.10 -1.00 -1.32
N GLY A 72 -12.48 -0.59 -2.42
CA GLY A 72 -12.60 0.76 -2.98
C GLY A 72 -11.71 1.83 -2.33
N PHE A 73 -11.02 1.50 -1.22
CA PHE A 73 -10.04 2.36 -0.59
C PHE A 73 -8.61 1.86 -0.83
N TYR A 74 -7.72 2.78 -1.16
CA TYR A 74 -6.34 2.49 -1.54
C TYR A 74 -5.36 3.14 -0.57
N LEU A 75 -4.14 2.59 -0.48
CA LEU A 75 -3.03 3.32 0.14
C LEU A 75 -2.83 4.65 -0.59
N ARG A 76 -2.57 5.70 0.17
CA ARG A 76 -2.44 7.07 -0.33
C ARG A 76 -1.30 7.78 0.35
N HIS A 77 -0.50 8.49 -0.43
CA HIS A 77 0.45 9.47 0.07
C HIS A 77 0.08 10.86 -0.46
N LYS A 78 -0.43 11.73 0.43
CA LYS A 78 -0.84 13.10 0.09
C LYS A 78 -0.45 14.05 1.21
N GLU A 79 0.21 15.16 0.86
CA GLU A 79 0.54 16.25 1.80
C GLU A 79 1.27 15.77 3.08
N GLY A 80 2.18 14.80 2.93
CA GLY A 80 2.94 14.23 4.04
C GLY A 80 2.15 13.23 4.91
N LYS A 81 0.88 12.96 4.58
CA LYS A 81 0.08 11.92 5.23
C LYS A 81 0.10 10.64 4.40
N PHE A 82 0.34 9.52 5.10
CA PHE A 82 0.19 8.17 4.55
C PHE A 82 -0.98 7.46 5.23
N ASP A 83 -2.03 7.19 4.48
CA ASP A 83 -3.25 6.55 4.99
C ASP A 83 -3.93 5.65 3.95
N CYS A 84 -5.06 5.05 4.30
CA CYS A 84 -5.87 4.22 3.41
C CYS A 84 -7.18 4.94 3.02
N ASN A 85 -7.12 6.27 2.84
CA ASN A 85 -8.24 7.06 2.29
C ASN A 85 -8.02 7.41 0.80
N GLY A 86 -7.24 6.59 0.10
CA GLY A 86 -6.97 6.73 -1.32
C GLY A 86 -8.17 6.40 -2.20
N SER A 87 -8.25 7.08 -3.33
CA SER A 87 -9.10 6.76 -4.47
C SER A 87 -8.23 6.53 -5.71
N ARG A 88 -8.84 6.25 -6.86
CA ARG A 88 -8.11 5.99 -8.13
C ARG A 88 -7.54 7.28 -8.74
N ASN A 89 -6.54 7.86 -8.09
CA ASN A 89 -5.85 9.06 -8.52
C ASN A 89 -4.34 8.99 -8.21
N GLU A 90 -3.60 10.02 -8.61
CA GLU A 90 -2.14 10.10 -8.52
C GLU A 90 -1.59 9.98 -7.10
N TYR A 91 -2.37 10.30 -6.07
CA TYR A 91 -1.93 10.15 -4.68
C TYR A 91 -1.91 8.69 -4.22
N SER A 92 -2.53 7.78 -4.97
CA SER A 92 -2.54 6.34 -4.72
C SER A 92 -1.67 5.55 -5.71
N HIS A 93 -0.95 6.25 -6.60
CA HIS A 93 -0.06 5.65 -7.58
C HIS A 93 1.34 5.48 -6.99
N PHE A 94 1.81 4.22 -6.96
CA PHE A 94 3.13 3.85 -6.46
C PHE A 94 3.96 3.21 -7.57
N VAL A 95 5.23 3.58 -7.62
CA VAL A 95 6.24 3.05 -8.55
C VAL A 95 7.10 2.04 -7.81
#